data_AF-A0AA86J2K0-F1
#
_entry.id   AF-A0AA86J2K0-F1
#
_cell.length_a   1.000
_cell.length_b   1.000
_cell.length_c   1.000
_cell.angle_alpha   90.00
_cell.angle_beta   90.00
_cell.angle_gamma   90.00
#
_symmetry.space_group_name_H-M   'P 1'
#
loop_
_entity.id
_entity.type
_entity.pdbx_description
1 polymer ?
#
loop_
_entity_poly.entity_id
_entity_poly.type
_entity_poly.pdbx_seq_one_letter_code
_entity_poly.pdbx_strand_id
1 'polypeptide(L)'
;MKPATFIETDDPFEVANLAARGFDYDMEKIGLRFTFMFPACPELKQARKEFEEDEQFQEFVRCRKELGRRMWGSGNRRQHRKEQKL
;
A
#
# COMPACT_ATOMS: atom_id res chain seq x y z
N MET A 1 -27.71 16.39 -5.84
CA MET A 1 -26.41 15.80 -6.21
C MET A 1 -26.14 14.65 -5.24
N LYS A 2 -25.88 13.43 -5.74
CA LYS A 2 -25.41 12.35 -4.85
C LYS A 2 -24.00 12.72 -4.38
N PRO A 3 -23.63 12.48 -3.11
CA PRO A 3 -22.27 12.71 -2.66
C PRO A 3 -21.31 11.88 -3.53
N ALA A 4 -20.26 12.51 -4.06
CA ALA A 4 -19.20 11.75 -4.72
C ALA A 4 -18.62 10.78 -3.69
N THR A 5 -18.78 9.49 -3.93
CA THR A 5 -18.16 8.46 -3.11
C THR A 5 -16.72 8.33 -3.57
N PHE A 6 -15.78 8.35 -2.62
CA PHE A 6 -14.37 8.12 -2.90
C PHE A 6 -13.96 6.76 -2.36
N ILE A 7 -12.93 6.20 -2.97
CA ILE A 7 -12.26 4.99 -2.52
C ILE A 7 -10.87 5.40 -2.02
N GLU A 8 -10.58 5.03 -0.78
CA GLU A 8 -9.32 5.36 -0.11
C GLU A 8 -8.37 4.16 -0.15
N THR A 9 -7.08 4.43 -0.35
CA THR A 9 -5.99 3.45 -0.14
C THR A 9 -4.74 4.15 0.36
N ASP A 10 -3.94 3.45 1.17
CA ASP A 10 -2.61 3.86 1.60
C ASP A 10 -1.49 3.01 0.97
N ASP A 11 -1.82 2.06 0.10
CA ASP A 11 -0.83 1.21 -0.56
C ASP A 11 -0.26 1.89 -1.81
N PRO A 12 1.03 2.30 -1.80
CA PRO A 12 1.64 3.00 -2.93
C PRO A 12 1.73 2.13 -4.19
N PHE A 13 1.72 0.80 -4.06
CA PHE A 13 1.76 -0.10 -5.23
C PHE A 13 0.40 -0.19 -5.91
N GLU A 14 -0.67 -0.21 -5.13
CA GLU A 14 -2.04 -0.13 -5.66
C GLU A 14 -2.22 1.21 -6.40
N VAL A 15 -1.80 2.31 -5.77
CA VAL A 15 -1.87 3.66 -6.36
C VAL A 15 -1.09 3.73 -7.68
N ALA A 16 0.14 3.21 -7.72
CA ALA A 16 0.94 3.21 -8.94
C ALA A 16 0.29 2.38 -10.06
N ASN A 17 -0.32 1.23 -9.74
CA ASN A 17 -1.03 0.41 -10.71
C ASN A 17 -2.25 1.14 -11.29
N LEU A 18 -3.07 1.74 -10.43
CA LEU A 18 -4.26 2.49 -10.83
C LEU A 18 -3.90 3.74 -11.64
N ALA A 19 -2.87 4.49 -11.22
CA ALA A 19 -2.39 5.66 -11.95
C ALA A 19 -1.87 5.30 -13.35
N ALA A 20 -1.15 4.17 -13.49
CA ALA A 20 -0.67 3.68 -14.79
C ALA A 20 -1.81 3.29 -15.74
N ARG A 21 -2.99 2.95 -15.19
CA ARG A 21 -4.23 2.68 -15.93
C ARG A 21 -5.03 3.94 -16.25
N GLY A 22 -4.55 5.12 -15.83
CA GLY A 22 -5.16 6.42 -16.12
C GLY A 22 -6.19 6.89 -15.11
N PHE A 23 -6.26 6.28 -13.92
CA PHE A 23 -7.14 6.78 -12.85
C PHE A 23 -6.48 7.94 -12.11
N ASP A 24 -7.17 9.10 -12.13
CA ASP A 24 -6.79 10.26 -11.31
C ASP A 24 -7.10 10.00 -9.83
N TYR A 25 -6.24 10.54 -8.98
CA TYR A 25 -6.40 10.49 -7.53
C TYR A 25 -6.00 11.81 -6.88
N ASP A 26 -6.67 12.11 -5.77
CA ASP A 26 -6.23 13.13 -4.84
C ASP A 26 -5.37 12.48 -3.75
N MET A 27 -4.45 13.26 -3.19
CA MET A 27 -3.57 12.82 -2.10
C MET A 27 -3.76 13.72 -0.90
N GLU A 28 -4.13 13.13 0.22
CA GLU A 28 -4.18 13.80 1.51
C GLU A 28 -3.03 13.33 2.41
N LYS A 29 -2.41 14.29 3.10
CA LYS A 29 -1.36 14.02 4.07
C LYS A 29 -1.86 14.29 5.47
N ILE A 30 -1.95 13.24 6.29
CA ILE A 30 -2.33 13.34 7.70
C ILE A 30 -1.14 12.89 8.56
N GLY A 31 -0.41 13.86 9.12
CA GLY A 31 0.82 13.62 9.87
C GLY A 31 1.94 13.05 8.98
N LEU A 32 2.37 11.83 9.26
CA LEU A 32 3.38 11.08 8.48
C LEU A 32 2.77 10.08 7.49
N ARG A 33 1.43 10.01 7.40
CA ARG A 33 0.71 9.10 6.50
C ARG A 33 0.19 9.86 5.28
N PHE A 34 0.20 9.17 4.15
CA PHE A 34 -0.41 9.61 2.90
C PHE A 34 -1.60 8.70 2.61
N THR A 35 -2.76 9.29 2.37
CA THR A 35 -3.98 8.60 1.95
C THR A 35 -4.30 9.07 0.54
N PHE A 36 -4.56 8.13 -0.36
CA PHE A 36 -4.89 8.40 -1.76
C PHE A 36 -6.37 8.14 -1.98
N MET A 37 -7.05 9.09 -2.61
CA MET A 37 -8.49 9.08 -2.82
C MET A 37 -8.81 9.04 -4.30
N PHE A 38 -9.51 7.99 -4.72
CA PHE A 38 -9.95 7.82 -6.09
C PHE A 38 -11.47 8.04 -6.19
N PRO A 39 -11.97 8.77 -7.20
CA PRO A 39 -13.41 8.86 -7.45
C PRO A 39 -13.99 7.46 -7.70
N ALA A 40 -15.04 7.08 -6.97
CA ALA A 40 -15.61 5.75 -7.10
C ALA A 40 -16.30 5.58 -8.46
N CYS A 41 -15.76 4.69 -9.30
CA CYS A 41 -16.39 4.24 -10.54
C CYS A 41 -16.34 2.70 -10.67
N PRO A 42 -17.19 2.09 -11.51
CA PRO A 42 -17.17 0.65 -11.78
C PRO A 42 -15.80 0.16 -12.30
N GLU A 43 -15.16 0.94 -13.16
CA GLU A 43 -13.88 0.63 -13.80
C GLU A 43 -12.76 0.56 -12.75
N LEU A 44 -12.78 1.48 -11.78
CA LEU A 44 -11.84 1.48 -10.66
C LEU A 44 -12.00 0.22 -9.81
N LYS A 45 -13.25 -0.19 -9.51
CA LYS A 45 -13.50 -1.42 -8.73
C LYS A 45 -12.98 -2.65 -9.46
N GLN A 46 -13.18 -2.72 -10.78
CA GLN A 46 -12.66 -3.80 -11.61
C GLN A 46 -11.12 -3.80 -11.64
N ALA A 47 -10.49 -2.63 -11.80
CA ALA A 47 -9.05 -2.51 -11.81
C ALA A 47 -8.41 -2.89 -10.46
N ARG A 48 -9.05 -2.52 -9.34
CA ARG A 48 -8.63 -2.97 -7.99
C ARG A 48 -8.73 -4.47 -7.85
N LYS A 49 -9.83 -5.07 -8.31
CA LYS A 49 -10.02 -6.51 -8.27
C LYS A 49 -8.94 -7.24 -9.07
N GLU A 50 -8.63 -6.77 -10.28
CA GLU A 50 -7.55 -7.32 -11.10
C GLU A 50 -6.17 -7.18 -10.43
N PHE A 51 -5.93 -6.06 -9.75
CA PHE A 51 -4.71 -5.87 -8.96
C PHE A 51 -4.63 -6.86 -7.79
N GLU A 52 -5.72 -7.09 -7.07
CA GLU A 52 -5.81 -8.04 -5.96
C GLU A 52 -5.65 -9.50 -6.42
N GLU A 53 -6.17 -9.84 -7.61
CA GLU A 53 -6.13 -11.17 -8.20
C GLU A 53 -4.80 -11.48 -8.94
N ASP A 54 -3.94 -10.48 -9.18
CA ASP A 54 -2.61 -10.69 -9.78
C ASP A 54 -1.62 -11.30 -8.79
N GLU A 55 -1.60 -12.63 -8.70
CA GLU A 55 -0.75 -13.40 -7.78
C GLU A 55 0.75 -13.04 -7.92
N GLN A 56 1.23 -12.82 -9.14
CA GLN A 56 2.65 -12.54 -9.38
C GLN A 56 3.02 -11.15 -8.85
N PHE A 57 2.16 -10.15 -9.07
CA PHE A 57 2.39 -8.81 -8.57
C PHE A 57 2.24 -8.74 -7.04
N GLN A 58 1.25 -9.42 -6.47
CA GLN A 58 1.10 -9.50 -5.01
C GLN A 58 2.31 -10.16 -4.34
N GLU A 59 2.87 -11.21 -4.94
CA GLU A 59 4.09 -11.85 -4.47
C GLU A 59 5.31 -10.90 -4.53
N PHE A 60 5.43 -10.10 -5.59
CA PHE A 60 6.43 -9.04 -5.69
C PHE A 60 6.27 -7.99 -4.57
N VAL A 61 5.05 -7.48 -4.35
CA VAL A 61 4.74 -6.50 -3.32
C VAL A 61 5.09 -7.06 -1.93
N ARG A 62 4.76 -8.33 -1.67
CA ARG A 62 5.09 -9.05 -0.44
C ARG A 62 6.61 -9.12 -0.23
N CYS A 63 7.35 -9.62 -1.23
CA CYS A 63 8.81 -9.72 -1.17
C CYS A 63 9.47 -8.36 -0.94
N ARG A 64 8.97 -7.31 -1.62
CA ARG A 64 9.51 -5.95 -1.49
C ARG A 64 9.29 -5.37 -0.09
N LYS A 65 8.09 -5.55 0.48
CA LYS A 65 7.76 -5.15 1.86
C LYS A 65 8.67 -5.88 2.87
N GLU A 66 8.92 -7.17 2.66
CA GLU A 66 9.81 -7.97 3.51
C GLU A 66 11.28 -7.48 3.45
N LEU A 67 11.81 -7.22 2.26
CA LEU A 67 13.16 -6.65 2.10
C LEU A 67 13.28 -5.28 2.77
N GLY A 68 12.26 -4.42 2.62
CA GLY A 68 12.20 -3.13 3.29
C GLY A 68 12.30 -3.27 4.81
N ARG A 69 11.56 -4.23 5.40
CA ARG A 69 11.65 -4.54 6.83
C ARG A 69 13.04 -5.03 7.23
N ARG A 70 13.73 -5.83 6.42
CA ARG A 70 15.10 -6.30 6.74
C ARG A 70 16.14 -5.19 6.67
N MET A 71 16.06 -4.33 5.65
CA MET A 71 17.03 -3.25 5.41
C MET A 71 16.87 -2.10 6.41
N TRP A 72 15.63 -1.71 6.71
CA TRP A 72 15.32 -0.52 7.51
C TRP A 72 14.73 -0.85 8.89
N GLY A 73 14.41 -2.12 9.17
CA GLY A 73 13.94 -2.58 10.48
C GLY A 73 15.05 -2.82 11.50
N SER A 74 16.21 -2.16 11.36
CA SER A 74 17.30 -2.17 12.34
C SER A 74 16.99 -1.29 13.58
N GLY A 75 15.77 -1.42 14.10
CA GLY A 75 15.36 -0.99 15.44
C GLY A 75 15.31 -2.13 16.46
N ASN A 76 15.47 -3.39 16.06
CA ASN A 76 15.34 -4.53 16.99
C ASN A 76 16.67 -5.05 17.56
N ARG A 77 17.61 -4.13 17.84
CA ARG A 77 18.88 -4.41 18.54
C ARG A 77 18.70 -4.70 20.05
N ARG A 78 17.46 -4.81 20.54
CA ARG A 78 17.12 -4.97 21.98
C ARG A 78 16.70 -6.38 22.41
N GLN A 79 16.34 -7.29 21.51
CA GLN A 79 15.94 -8.65 21.92
C GLN A 79 17.13 -9.60 22.09
N HIS A 80 18.24 -9.40 21.38
CA HIS A 80 19.39 -10.33 21.46
C HIS A 80 20.27 -10.18 22.73
N ARG A 81 19.98 -9.21 23.60
CA ARG A 81 20.74 -8.99 24.86
C ARG A 81 20.12 -9.69 26.08
N LYS A 82 18.93 -10.31 25.95
CA LYS A 82 18.29 -11.06 27.04
C LYS A 82 18.62 -12.56 27.03
N GLU A 83 19.07 -13.13 25.91
CA GLU A 83 19.40 -14.56 25.83
C GLU A 83 20.86 -14.90 26.17
N GLN A 84 21.74 -13.91 26.37
CA GLN A 84 23.13 -14.15 26.80
C GLN A 84 23.35 -14.00 28.32
N LYS A 85 22.28 -13.97 29.12
CA LYS A 85 22.35 -13.87 30.59
C LYS A 85 21.41 -14.83 31.32
N LEU A 86 21.20 -16.03 30.78
CA LEU A 86 20.62 -17.16 31.51
C LEU A 86 21.56 -18.35 31.40
#